data_AF-A0A397CH59-F1
#
_entry.id   AF-A0A397CH59-F1
#
_cell.length_a   1.000
_cell.length_b   1.000
_cell.length_c   1.000
_cell.angle_alpha   90.00
_cell.angle_beta   90.00
_cell.angle_gamma   90.00
#
_symmetry.space_group_name_H-M   'P 1'
#
loop_
_entity.id
_entity.type
_entity.pdbx_description
1 polymer ?
#
loop_
_entity_poly.entity_id
_entity_poly.type
_entity_poly.pdbx_seq_one_letter_code
_entity_poly.pdbx_strand_id
1 'polypeptide(L)'
;MMFSPLYADVLRYLHLVAGNGPWDLSLIMVASLFAWSWMGVLTCVQHVPCPVAWRHRPLAYSAPVFVNTNLALFLGLQMAKDRGFVEFFEFWADAHPLLGIQVHSVAMNAGAYGLDGTTPVIYKLLPDIAMCLGISWVVSIISAASSNGWDCRLDTAWTAHNSFLQSVGVPRWVTCMSLDKRNAIPIGKDKLYCKPSTLVLMGYTSVHSAAVMSMNTNAREENHAMEHFVLGIYDLIRAIMPVLRRRRPPRVHGTIQHNAFLSAKSTVTLDATRTFVYSRGECCG
;
A
#
# COMPACT_ATOMS: atom_id res chain seq x y z
N MET A 1 -6.37 -10.83 7.68
CA MET A 1 -5.37 -11.12 8.72
C MET A 1 -5.48 -10.04 9.78
N MET A 2 -5.75 -10.41 11.03
CA MET A 2 -5.71 -9.47 12.14
C MET A 2 -4.27 -9.37 12.62
N PHE A 3 -3.61 -8.25 12.33
CA PHE A 3 -2.27 -7.98 12.81
C PHE A 3 -2.37 -7.48 14.24
N SER A 4 -2.02 -8.31 15.21
CA SER A 4 -2.03 -7.93 16.63
C SER A 4 -0.68 -8.21 17.28
N PRO A 5 -0.07 -7.24 17.97
CA PRO A 5 1.13 -7.47 18.77
C PRO A 5 0.90 -8.48 19.90
N LEU A 6 -0.36 -8.78 20.23
CA LEU A 6 -0.72 -9.80 21.21
C LEU A 6 -0.27 -11.20 20.80
N TYR A 7 -0.19 -11.50 19.50
CA TYR A 7 0.35 -12.78 19.03
C TYR A 7 1.82 -12.96 19.39
N ALA A 8 2.62 -11.91 19.24
CA ALA A 8 4.02 -11.93 19.67
C ALA A 8 4.11 -12.12 21.19
N ASP A 9 3.21 -11.50 21.97
CA ASP A 9 3.22 -11.61 23.44
C ASP A 9 2.81 -13.00 23.96
N VAL A 10 2.00 -13.75 23.21
CA VAL A 10 1.62 -15.14 23.54
C VAL A 10 2.68 -16.13 23.07
N LEU A 11 3.12 -16.01 21.81
CA LEU A 11 4.11 -16.94 21.22
C LEU A 11 5.46 -16.87 21.94
N ARG A 12 5.70 -15.73 22.56
CA ARG A 12 6.71 -15.49 23.57
C ARG A 12 6.86 -16.60 24.62
N TYR A 13 5.75 -16.92 25.29
CA TYR A 13 5.74 -17.91 26.37
C TYR A 13 5.71 -19.34 25.85
N LEU A 14 5.31 -19.52 24.59
CA LEU A 14 5.21 -20.83 23.94
C LEU A 14 6.43 -21.17 23.09
N HIS A 15 7.45 -20.32 23.04
CA HIS A 15 8.58 -20.46 22.12
C HIS A 15 9.31 -21.81 22.27
N LEU A 16 9.53 -22.27 23.52
CA LEU A 16 10.15 -23.58 23.81
C LEU A 16 9.33 -24.77 23.30
N VAL A 17 8.01 -24.61 23.15
CA VAL A 17 7.08 -25.68 22.71
C VAL A 17 6.79 -25.58 21.21
N ALA A 18 6.67 -24.35 20.70
CA ALA A 18 6.23 -24.06 19.34
C ALA A 18 7.39 -23.93 18.33
N GLY A 19 8.62 -23.72 18.81
CA GLY A 19 9.79 -23.50 17.98
C GLY A 19 9.84 -22.12 17.32
N ASN A 20 10.82 -21.91 16.42
CA ASN A 20 11.13 -20.60 15.86
C ASN A 20 10.13 -20.12 14.80
N GLY A 21 9.51 -21.02 14.03
CA GLY A 21 8.64 -20.65 12.90
C GLY A 21 7.46 -19.75 13.28
N PRO A 22 6.64 -20.10 14.28
CA PRO A 22 5.53 -19.26 14.73
C PRO A 22 6.00 -17.90 15.27
N TRP A 23 7.13 -17.86 15.97
CA TRP A 23 7.73 -16.63 16.49
C TRP A 23 8.12 -15.68 15.35
N ASP A 24 8.85 -16.17 14.35
CA ASP A 24 9.26 -15.39 13.20
C ASP A 24 8.05 -14.85 12.43
N LEU A 25 7.01 -15.68 12.25
CA LEU A 25 5.76 -15.26 11.62
C LEU A 25 5.07 -14.14 12.40
N SER A 26 5.10 -14.18 13.74
CA SER A 26 4.57 -13.10 14.58
C SER A 26 5.35 -11.79 14.41
N LEU A 27 6.68 -11.87 14.26
CA LEU A 27 7.54 -10.71 13.98
C LEU A 27 7.25 -10.11 12.61
N ILE A 28 7.02 -10.95 11.59
CA ILE A 28 6.57 -10.53 10.24
C ILE A 28 5.27 -9.73 10.33
N MET A 29 4.31 -10.23 11.11
CA MET A 29 3.02 -9.58 11.29
C MET A 29 3.16 -8.21 11.98
N VAL A 30 3.98 -8.13 13.02
CA VAL A 30 4.26 -6.87 13.72
C VAL A 30 4.96 -5.88 12.78
N ALA A 31 6.03 -6.27 12.10
CA ALA A 31 6.74 -5.41 11.15
C ALA A 31 5.82 -4.88 10.04
N SER A 32 4.96 -5.76 9.50
CA SER A 32 3.97 -5.40 8.49
C SER A 32 2.98 -4.36 9.03
N LEU A 33 2.43 -4.57 10.23
CA LEU A 33 1.50 -3.63 10.86
C LEU A 33 2.08 -2.22 10.95
N PHE A 34 3.33 -2.09 11.40
CA PHE A 34 3.98 -0.78 11.51
C PHE A 34 4.27 -0.14 10.15
N ALA A 35 4.71 -0.92 9.16
CA ALA A 35 4.91 -0.41 7.79
C ALA A 35 3.60 0.12 7.18
N TRP A 36 2.51 -0.65 7.28
CA TRP A 36 1.20 -0.21 6.78
C TRP A 36 0.65 0.97 7.58
N SER A 37 0.87 0.99 8.90
CA SER A 37 0.48 2.13 9.76
C SER A 37 1.22 3.40 9.37
N TRP A 38 2.52 3.32 9.04
CA TRP A 38 3.29 4.45 8.53
C TRP A 38 2.72 4.98 7.21
N MET A 39 2.37 4.11 6.27
CA MET A 39 1.68 4.51 5.03
C MET A 39 0.31 5.17 5.31
N GLY A 40 -0.41 4.68 6.32
CA GLY A 40 -1.63 5.31 6.81
C GLY A 40 -1.39 6.74 7.33
N VAL A 41 -0.36 6.94 8.15
CA VAL A 41 0.07 8.27 8.62
C VAL A 41 0.43 9.18 7.44
N LEU A 42 1.20 8.70 6.47
CA LEU A 42 1.54 9.46 5.26
C LEU A 42 0.31 9.86 4.43
N THR A 43 -0.73 9.02 4.42
CA THR A 43 -2.01 9.32 3.77
C THR A 43 -2.77 10.42 4.52
N CYS A 44 -2.78 10.38 5.84
CA CYS A 44 -3.34 11.45 6.67
C CYS A 44 -2.59 12.78 6.45
N VAL A 45 -1.26 12.74 6.35
CA VAL A 45 -0.41 13.91 6.08
C VAL A 45 -0.77 14.58 4.74
N GLN A 46 -1.29 13.85 3.74
CA GLN A 46 -1.74 14.46 2.48
C GLN A 46 -2.86 15.49 2.66
N HIS A 47 -3.63 15.41 3.75
CA HIS A 47 -4.72 16.34 4.03
C HIS A 47 -4.23 17.67 4.62
N VAL A 48 -2.99 17.72 5.12
CA VAL A 48 -2.39 18.94 5.65
C VAL A 48 -2.16 19.92 4.49
N PRO A 49 -2.59 21.20 4.63
CA PRO A 49 -2.39 22.20 3.58
C PRO A 49 -0.89 22.35 3.29
N CYS A 50 -0.52 22.26 2.01
CA CYS A 50 0.85 22.37 1.55
C CYS A 50 1.13 23.81 1.05
N PRO A 51 2.27 24.42 1.42
CA PRO A 51 2.67 25.72 0.88
C PRO A 51 2.73 25.71 -0.65
N VAL A 52 2.42 26.85 -1.28
CA VAL A 52 2.36 26.98 -2.75
C VAL A 52 3.67 26.53 -3.43
N ALA A 53 4.81 26.82 -2.81
CA ALA A 53 6.13 26.43 -3.31
C ALA A 53 6.35 24.91 -3.41
N TRP A 54 5.64 24.12 -2.60
CA TRP A 54 5.84 22.66 -2.48
C TRP A 54 4.69 21.87 -3.10
N ARG A 55 3.60 22.54 -3.49
CA ARG A 55 2.36 21.93 -4.00
C ARG A 55 2.56 20.96 -5.16
N HIS A 56 3.55 21.22 -6.02
CA HIS A 56 3.84 20.40 -7.20
C HIS A 56 5.13 19.58 -7.09
N ARG A 57 5.72 19.50 -5.90
CA ARG A 57 7.01 18.83 -5.66
C ARG A 57 6.95 17.82 -4.51
N PRO A 58 6.04 16.83 -4.55
CA PRO A 58 5.98 15.81 -3.53
C PRO A 58 7.26 14.96 -3.52
N LEU A 59 7.64 14.49 -2.33
CA LEU A 59 8.74 13.55 -2.15
C LEU A 59 8.36 12.18 -2.71
N ALA A 60 9.18 11.63 -3.60
CA ALA A 60 8.96 10.31 -4.17
C ALA A 60 9.57 9.23 -3.26
N TYR A 61 8.85 8.12 -3.06
CA TYR A 61 9.36 6.93 -2.39
C TYR A 61 8.83 5.66 -3.04
N SER A 62 9.55 4.54 -2.90
CA SER A 62 9.12 3.24 -3.42
C SER A 62 8.42 2.43 -2.32
N ALA A 63 7.09 2.33 -2.38
CA ALA A 63 6.31 1.56 -1.40
C ALA A 63 6.70 0.06 -1.33
N PRO A 64 6.92 -0.65 -2.45
CA PRO A 64 7.38 -2.04 -2.40
C PRO A 64 8.75 -2.20 -1.74
N VAL A 65 9.69 -1.28 -2.02
CA VAL A 65 11.02 -1.30 -1.39
C VAL A 65 10.90 -1.01 0.10
N PHE A 66 10.12 0.00 0.48
CA PHE A 66 9.87 0.32 1.89
C PHE A 66 9.40 -0.89 2.69
N VAL A 67 8.31 -1.54 2.24
CA VAL A 67 7.71 -2.68 2.97
C VAL A 67 8.66 -3.87 3.03
N ASN A 68 9.27 -4.25 1.89
CA ASN A 68 10.16 -5.41 1.83
C ASN A 68 11.47 -5.19 2.60
N THR A 69 12.07 -4.01 2.50
CA THR A 69 13.29 -3.67 3.25
C THR A 69 13.02 -3.57 4.74
N ASN A 70 11.89 -2.99 5.17
CA ASN A 70 11.50 -2.96 6.59
C ASN A 70 11.40 -4.38 7.16
N LEU A 71 10.74 -5.28 6.41
CA LEU A 71 10.56 -6.66 6.82
C LEU A 71 11.91 -7.40 6.93
N ALA A 72 12.74 -7.30 5.90
CA ALA A 72 14.04 -7.97 5.86
C ALA A 72 14.99 -7.45 6.95
N LEU A 73 15.07 -6.14 7.15
CA LEU A 73 15.92 -5.53 8.19
C LEU A 73 15.44 -5.93 9.60
N PHE A 74 14.13 -5.88 9.85
CA PHE A 74 13.62 -6.20 11.17
C PHE A 74 13.85 -7.67 11.53
N LEU A 75 13.54 -8.59 10.61
CA LEU A 75 13.82 -10.01 10.82
C LEU A 75 15.31 -10.28 10.99
N GLY A 76 16.15 -9.75 10.09
CA GLY A 76 17.60 -9.93 10.17
C GLY A 76 18.19 -9.43 11.48
N LEU A 77 17.69 -8.30 12.01
CA LEU A 77 18.10 -7.77 13.30
C LEU A 77 17.67 -8.67 14.47
N GLN A 78 16.45 -9.21 14.46
CA GLN A 78 15.99 -10.11 15.52
C GLN A 78 16.77 -11.44 15.50
N MET A 79 17.09 -11.95 14.30
CA MET A 79 17.95 -13.13 14.14
C MET A 79 19.37 -12.87 14.64
N ALA A 80 19.96 -11.71 14.30
CA ALA A 80 21.32 -11.36 14.73
C ALA A 80 21.44 -11.16 16.25
N LYS A 81 20.33 -10.85 16.94
CA LYS A 81 20.29 -10.70 18.40
C LYS A 81 19.94 -12.00 19.13
N ASP A 82 19.72 -13.10 18.43
CA ASP A 82 19.30 -14.39 19.02
C ASP A 82 18.12 -14.27 20.00
N ARG A 83 17.21 -13.32 19.74
CA ARG A 83 16.08 -12.93 20.62
C ARG A 83 14.97 -13.99 20.74
N GLY A 84 15.30 -15.24 20.44
CA GLY A 84 14.48 -16.43 20.70
C GLY A 84 15.10 -17.30 21.78
N PHE A 85 16.28 -17.89 21.51
CA PHE A 85 16.83 -19.00 22.28
C PHE A 85 17.81 -18.60 23.41
N VAL A 86 18.66 -17.59 23.20
CA VAL A 86 19.80 -17.30 24.10
C VAL A 86 19.47 -16.21 25.13
N GLU A 87 18.78 -15.14 24.73
CA GLU A 87 18.24 -14.13 25.66
C GLU A 87 16.95 -14.62 26.37
N PHE A 88 16.68 -15.94 26.37
CA PHE A 88 15.37 -16.52 26.71
C PHE A 88 14.89 -16.24 28.16
N PHE A 89 15.80 -16.06 29.12
CA PHE A 89 15.38 -15.81 30.50
C PHE A 89 15.20 -14.32 30.81
N GLU A 90 16.09 -13.46 30.34
CA GLU A 90 16.00 -12.01 30.58
C GLU A 90 14.93 -11.35 29.71
N PHE A 91 14.79 -11.77 28.45
CA PHE A 91 13.84 -11.16 27.52
C PHE A 91 12.38 -11.57 27.84
N TRP A 92 12.13 -12.83 28.21
CA TRP A 92 10.77 -13.37 28.32
C TRP A 92 10.18 -13.28 29.72
N ALA A 93 10.99 -13.47 30.76
CA ALA A 93 10.51 -13.28 32.12
C ALA A 93 10.38 -11.79 32.42
N ASP A 94 11.38 -10.97 32.04
CA ASP A 94 11.46 -9.52 32.32
C ASP A 94 11.04 -9.08 33.73
N ALA A 95 11.03 -10.03 34.66
CA ALA A 95 10.49 -9.89 35.97
C ALA A 95 11.55 -10.42 36.89
N HIS A 96 11.97 -9.58 37.83
CA HIS A 96 12.97 -9.97 38.80
C HIS A 96 12.42 -11.12 39.65
N PRO A 97 13.07 -12.31 39.65
CA PRO A 97 12.66 -13.42 40.48
C PRO A 97 12.92 -13.05 41.95
N LEU A 98 11.87 -13.02 42.75
CA LEU A 98 11.97 -12.78 44.20
C LEU A 98 12.41 -14.04 44.95
N LEU A 99 12.12 -15.21 44.39
CA LEU A 99 12.44 -16.50 45.00
C LEU A 99 13.08 -17.42 43.96
N GLY A 100 14.21 -18.00 44.33
CA GLY A 100 14.90 -19.06 43.59
C GLY A 100 14.89 -20.36 44.38
N ILE A 101 14.75 -21.49 43.70
CA ILE A 101 14.92 -22.83 44.26
C ILE A 101 16.31 -23.33 43.86
N GLN A 102 17.05 -23.89 44.81
CA GLN A 102 18.32 -24.54 44.55
C GLN A 102 18.07 -26.03 44.25
N VAL A 103 18.27 -26.44 43.00
CA VAL A 103 18.20 -27.85 42.60
C VAL A 103 19.60 -28.28 42.18
N HIS A 104 20.19 -29.23 42.92
CA HIS A 104 21.55 -29.73 42.66
C HIS A 104 22.61 -28.62 42.48
N SER A 105 22.67 -27.65 43.42
CA SER A 105 23.60 -26.49 43.39
C SER A 105 23.40 -25.49 42.25
N VAL A 106 22.34 -25.63 41.46
CA VAL A 106 21.94 -24.66 40.43
C VAL A 106 20.72 -23.90 40.92
N ALA A 107 20.83 -22.57 40.96
CA ALA A 107 19.71 -21.70 41.25
C ALA A 107 18.75 -21.68 40.05
N MET A 108 17.50 -22.09 40.27
CA MET A 108 16.41 -22.02 39.30
C MET A 108 15.32 -21.08 39.82
N ASN A 109 14.61 -20.38 38.93
CA ASN A 109 13.57 -19.44 39.32
C ASN A 109 12.33 -20.18 39.86
N ALA A 110 11.80 -19.78 41.03
CA ALA A 110 10.69 -20.45 41.71
C ALA A 110 9.30 -20.01 41.20
N GLY A 111 9.23 -19.16 40.18
CA GLY A 111 7.97 -18.59 39.67
C GLY A 111 7.38 -17.45 40.51
N ALA A 112 8.05 -17.05 41.60
CA ALA A 112 7.68 -15.86 42.38
C ALA A 112 8.42 -14.63 41.84
N TYR A 113 7.67 -13.67 41.31
CA TYR A 113 8.20 -12.48 40.65
C TYR A 113 7.74 -11.20 41.36
N GLY A 114 8.50 -10.12 41.18
CA GLY A 114 8.16 -8.78 41.67
C GLY A 114 6.80 -8.27 41.18
N LEU A 115 6.25 -7.29 41.90
CA LEU A 115 4.97 -6.65 41.58
C LEU A 115 4.99 -5.83 40.28
N ASP A 116 6.18 -5.55 39.75
CA ASP A 116 6.37 -4.77 38.52
C ASP A 116 5.84 -5.48 37.26
N GLY A 117 5.54 -6.78 37.36
CA GLY A 117 4.96 -7.58 36.28
C GLY A 117 5.92 -7.82 35.12
N THR A 118 5.39 -8.33 33.99
CA THR A 118 6.17 -8.52 32.77
C THR A 118 5.86 -7.41 31.78
N THR A 119 6.88 -6.73 31.24
CA THR A 119 6.60 -5.72 30.20
C THR A 119 6.08 -6.40 28.93
N PRO A 120 5.09 -5.80 28.24
CA PRO A 120 4.64 -6.31 26.95
C PRO A 120 5.77 -6.30 25.92
N VAL A 121 5.88 -7.38 25.14
CA VAL A 121 6.98 -7.58 24.18
C VAL A 121 7.10 -6.44 23.17
N ILE A 122 5.99 -5.76 22.86
CA ILE A 122 5.99 -4.66 21.91
C ILE A 122 6.87 -3.49 22.36
N TYR A 123 6.95 -3.19 23.66
CA TYR A 123 7.80 -2.11 24.15
C TYR A 123 9.28 -2.41 23.98
N LYS A 124 9.65 -3.70 24.09
CA LYS A 124 11.02 -4.17 23.86
C LYS A 124 11.40 -4.16 22.37
N LEU A 125 10.44 -4.48 21.50
CA LEU A 125 10.64 -4.50 20.05
C LEU A 125 10.55 -3.11 19.42
N LEU A 126 9.83 -2.17 20.04
CA LEU A 126 9.59 -0.82 19.51
C LEU A 126 10.85 -0.06 19.06
N PRO A 127 11.98 0.00 19.82
CA PRO A 127 13.17 0.72 19.35
C PRO A 127 13.74 0.11 18.07
N ASP A 128 13.75 -1.22 17.96
CA ASP A 128 14.22 -1.93 16.78
C ASP A 128 13.29 -1.69 15.58
N ILE A 129 11.97 -1.74 15.81
CA ILE A 129 10.97 -1.43 14.79
C ILE A 129 11.16 0.00 14.28
N ALA A 130 11.27 0.98 15.18
CA ALA A 130 11.41 2.38 14.82
C ALA A 130 12.69 2.63 14.01
N MET A 131 13.80 2.00 14.40
CA MET A 131 15.06 2.06 13.66
C MET A 131 14.94 1.45 12.26
N CYS A 132 14.43 0.21 12.15
CA CYS A 132 14.24 -0.46 10.86
C CYS A 132 13.28 0.30 9.94
N LEU A 133 12.24 0.90 10.50
CA LEU A 133 11.24 1.69 9.77
C LEU A 133 11.85 3.00 9.26
N GLY A 134 12.68 3.66 10.06
CA GLY A 134 13.43 4.85 9.63
C GLY A 134 14.44 4.54 8.51
N ILE A 135 15.23 3.48 8.66
CA ILE A 135 16.22 3.07 7.64
C ILE A 135 15.52 2.67 6.34
N SER A 136 14.50 1.81 6.40
CA SER A 136 13.76 1.39 5.21
C SER A 136 13.05 2.55 4.53
N TRP A 137 12.56 3.54 5.29
CA TRP A 137 12.00 4.77 4.74
C TRP A 137 13.03 5.54 3.90
N VAL A 138 14.23 5.78 4.45
CA VAL A 138 15.31 6.46 3.72
C VAL A 138 15.74 5.67 2.49
N VAL A 139 15.91 4.36 2.59
CA VAL A 139 16.26 3.48 1.45
C VAL A 139 15.20 3.56 0.36
N SER A 140 13.91 3.62 0.72
CA SER A 140 12.81 3.71 -0.24
C SER A 140 12.80 5.03 -1.01
N ILE A 141 13.22 6.13 -0.38
CA ILE A 141 13.37 7.44 -1.02
C ILE A 141 14.57 7.41 -1.97
N ILE A 142 15.71 6.87 -1.53
CA ILE A 142 16.91 6.75 -2.37
C ILE A 142 16.62 5.89 -3.62
N SER A 143 15.91 4.78 -3.45
CA SER A 143 15.51 3.92 -4.57
C SER A 143 14.57 4.62 -5.56
N ALA A 144 13.68 5.49 -5.09
CA ALA A 144 12.84 6.29 -5.97
C ALA A 144 13.61 7.44 -6.63
N ALA A 145 14.56 8.06 -5.91
CA ALA A 145 15.43 9.06 -6.47
C ALA A 145 16.29 8.47 -7.59
N SER A 146 16.87 7.28 -7.40
CA SER A 146 17.70 6.63 -8.41
C SER A 146 16.94 6.34 -9.71
N SER A 147 15.66 5.95 -9.63
CA SER A 147 14.83 5.76 -10.83
C SER A 147 14.43 7.08 -11.52
N ASN A 148 14.41 8.19 -10.77
CA ASN A 148 14.10 9.51 -11.29
C ASN A 148 15.33 10.30 -11.77
N GLY A 149 16.55 9.76 -11.64
CA GLY A 149 17.79 10.44 -12.02
C GLY A 149 18.41 11.25 -10.87
N TRP A 150 18.32 10.71 -9.65
CA TRP A 150 18.81 11.24 -8.37
C TRP A 150 18.00 12.40 -7.77
N ASP A 151 16.87 12.76 -8.37
CA ASP A 151 15.93 13.71 -7.80
C ASP A 151 14.91 13.01 -6.89
N CYS A 152 14.95 13.30 -5.59
CA CYS A 152 13.98 12.79 -4.62
C CYS A 152 12.59 13.44 -4.74
N ARG A 153 12.47 14.55 -5.48
CA ARG A 153 11.21 15.30 -5.65
C ARG A 153 10.68 15.13 -7.05
N LEU A 154 9.39 14.83 -7.15
CA LEU A 154 8.72 14.64 -8.44
C LEU A 154 8.16 15.96 -8.96
N ASP A 155 8.31 16.27 -10.25
CA ASP A 155 7.61 17.40 -10.86
C ASP A 155 6.20 16.98 -11.29
N THR A 156 5.21 17.37 -10.50
CA THR A 156 3.78 17.08 -10.74
C THR A 156 3.03 18.28 -11.32
N ALA A 157 3.71 19.32 -11.82
CA ALA A 157 3.04 20.52 -12.33
C ALA A 157 2.06 20.20 -13.48
N TRP A 158 2.40 19.24 -14.34
CA TRP A 158 1.55 18.84 -15.47
C TRP A 158 0.19 18.26 -15.03
N THR A 159 0.12 17.69 -13.83
CA THR A 159 -1.12 17.10 -13.29
C THR A 159 -2.21 18.15 -13.09
N ALA A 160 -1.83 19.42 -12.94
CA ALA A 160 -2.78 20.53 -12.83
C ALA A 160 -3.59 20.76 -14.12
N HIS A 161 -3.12 20.27 -15.28
CA HIS A 161 -3.81 20.42 -16.55
C HIS A 161 -4.62 19.18 -16.95
N ASN A 162 -4.56 18.11 -16.13
CA ASN A 162 -5.18 16.83 -16.41
C ASN A 162 -6.49 16.69 -15.60
N SER A 163 -7.62 16.64 -16.31
CA SER A 163 -8.96 16.59 -15.72
C SER A 163 -9.20 15.33 -14.89
N PHE A 164 -8.63 14.19 -15.30
CA PHE A 164 -8.68 12.95 -14.54
C PHE A 164 -7.96 13.07 -13.20
N LEU A 165 -6.71 13.55 -13.19
CA LEU A 165 -5.93 13.70 -11.96
C LEU A 165 -6.52 14.75 -11.00
N GLN A 166 -7.15 15.80 -11.53
CA GLN A 166 -7.91 16.74 -10.71
C GLN A 166 -9.10 16.08 -10.00
N SER A 167 -9.79 15.14 -10.66
CA SER A 167 -10.94 14.45 -10.09
C SER A 167 -10.55 13.42 -9.02
N VAL A 168 -9.42 12.73 -9.21
CA VAL A 168 -8.92 11.69 -8.30
C VAL A 168 -8.19 12.28 -7.09
N GLY A 169 -7.59 13.47 -7.27
CA GLY A 169 -6.78 14.13 -6.27
C GLY A 169 -5.29 13.82 -6.46
N VAL A 170 -4.47 14.87 -6.35
CA VAL A 170 -3.02 14.79 -6.55
C VAL A 170 -2.31 14.80 -5.19
N PRO A 171 -1.32 13.92 -4.96
CA PRO A 171 -0.54 13.92 -3.72
C PRO A 171 0.24 15.23 -3.55
N ARG A 172 0.35 15.71 -2.30
CA ARG A 172 0.89 17.04 -1.98
C ARG A 172 2.26 16.98 -1.31
N TRP A 173 2.47 16.02 -0.41
CA TRP A 173 3.68 15.94 0.41
C TRP A 173 4.60 14.81 -0.03
N VAL A 174 4.01 13.65 -0.25
CA VAL A 174 4.74 12.39 -0.48
C VAL A 174 3.94 11.55 -1.45
N THR A 175 4.61 10.88 -2.37
CA THR A 175 3.98 10.01 -3.37
C THR A 175 4.81 8.76 -3.62
N CYS A 176 4.14 7.62 -3.78
CA CYS A 176 4.72 6.43 -4.39
C CYS A 176 4.19 6.18 -5.81
N MET A 177 3.36 7.10 -6.33
CA MET A 177 2.81 7.01 -7.67
C MET A 177 3.78 7.58 -8.69
N SER A 178 3.85 6.93 -9.85
CA SER A 178 4.67 7.31 -10.99
C SER A 178 4.07 8.50 -11.77
N LEU A 179 3.88 9.64 -11.12
CA LEU A 179 3.27 10.86 -11.70
C LEU A 179 4.27 11.78 -12.42
N ASP A 180 5.45 11.28 -12.76
CA ASP A 180 6.46 12.07 -13.47
C ASP A 180 6.03 12.32 -14.93
N LYS A 181 6.52 13.41 -15.51
CA LYS A 181 6.29 13.76 -16.94
C LYS A 181 6.76 12.65 -17.87
N ARG A 182 7.81 11.90 -17.50
CA ARG A 182 8.31 10.73 -18.26
C ARG A 182 7.27 9.62 -18.41
N ASN A 183 6.33 9.53 -17.48
CA ASN A 183 5.26 8.53 -17.48
C ASN A 183 3.97 9.03 -18.15
N ALA A 184 3.91 10.30 -18.53
CA ALA A 184 2.84 10.85 -19.35
C ALA A 184 3.15 10.66 -20.86
N ILE A 185 2.11 10.78 -21.70
CA ILE A 185 2.25 10.84 -23.15
C ILE A 185 1.86 12.25 -23.62
N PRO A 186 2.72 12.95 -24.37
CA PRO A 186 2.32 14.16 -25.07
C PRO A 186 1.42 13.77 -26.26
N ILE A 187 0.20 14.29 -26.30
CA ILE A 187 -0.68 14.19 -27.48
C ILE A 187 -1.02 15.62 -27.91
N GLY A 188 -0.60 15.98 -29.13
CA GLY A 188 -0.66 17.36 -29.61
C GLY A 188 0.55 18.19 -29.17
N LYS A 189 0.44 19.52 -29.26
CA LYS A 189 1.58 20.43 -29.00
C LYS A 189 1.91 20.57 -27.50
N ASP A 190 0.90 20.64 -26.62
CA ASP A 190 1.12 21.09 -25.23
C ASP A 190 0.36 20.28 -24.14
N LYS A 191 -0.36 19.20 -24.49
CA LYS A 191 -1.17 18.44 -23.51
C LYS A 191 -0.55 17.09 -23.17
N LEU A 192 -0.41 16.83 -21.86
CA LEU A 192 0.12 15.60 -21.31
C LEU A 192 -1.03 14.72 -20.77
N TYR A 193 -1.09 13.49 -21.27
CA TYR A 193 -2.12 12.52 -20.95
C TYR A 193 -1.54 11.39 -20.09
N CYS A 194 -2.34 10.87 -19.17
CA CYS A 194 -2.02 9.65 -18.43
C CYS A 194 -2.10 8.44 -19.34
N LYS A 195 -1.08 7.58 -19.30
CA LYS A 195 -1.12 6.27 -19.94
C LYS A 195 -2.16 5.37 -19.26
N PRO A 196 -2.78 4.44 -20.00
CA PRO A 196 -3.65 3.43 -19.38
C PRO A 196 -2.93 2.61 -18.29
N SER A 197 -1.63 2.33 -18.47
CA SER A 197 -0.81 1.67 -17.46
C SER A 197 -0.69 2.48 -16.17
N THR A 198 -0.58 3.81 -16.27
CA THR A 198 -0.56 4.70 -15.10
C THR A 198 -1.92 4.71 -14.40
N LEU A 199 -3.02 4.66 -15.15
CA LEU A 199 -4.37 4.55 -14.60
C LEU A 199 -4.55 3.26 -13.77
N VAL A 200 -4.01 2.13 -14.26
CA VAL A 200 -3.96 0.86 -13.50
C VAL A 200 -3.09 0.96 -12.25
N LEU A 201 -1.92 1.60 -12.33
CA LEU A 201 -1.04 1.82 -11.18
C LEU A 201 -1.69 2.69 -10.10
N MET A 202 -2.59 3.60 -10.48
CA MET A 202 -3.39 4.42 -9.55
C MET A 202 -4.60 3.68 -8.99
N GLY A 203 -4.79 2.41 -9.34
CA GLY A 203 -5.90 1.57 -8.84
C GLY A 203 -7.20 1.74 -9.61
N TYR A 204 -7.15 2.23 -10.85
CA TYR A 204 -8.31 2.37 -11.72
C TYR A 204 -8.24 1.42 -12.91
N THR A 205 -9.37 1.16 -13.54
CA THR A 205 -9.47 0.31 -14.74
C THR A 205 -10.53 0.86 -15.67
N SER A 206 -10.41 0.54 -16.96
CA SER A 206 -11.38 0.92 -17.99
C SER A 206 -12.17 -0.28 -18.49
N VAL A 207 -13.48 -0.11 -18.70
CA VAL A 207 -14.35 -1.11 -19.33
C VAL A 207 -15.16 -0.49 -20.45
N HIS A 208 -15.57 -1.29 -21.43
CA HIS A 208 -16.51 -0.88 -22.48
C HIS A 208 -17.66 -1.87 -22.59
N SER A 209 -18.77 -1.46 -23.20
CA SER A 209 -19.95 -2.31 -23.38
C SER A 209 -19.69 -3.40 -24.43
N ALA A 210 -20.00 -4.66 -24.12
CA ALA A 210 -19.76 -5.80 -25.00
C ALA A 210 -20.56 -5.72 -26.32
N ALA A 211 -21.74 -5.10 -26.29
CA ALA A 211 -22.60 -4.94 -27.46
C ALA A 211 -21.92 -4.12 -28.58
N VAL A 212 -21.01 -3.22 -28.22
CA VAL A 212 -20.26 -2.37 -29.18
C VAL A 212 -19.27 -3.21 -30.00
N MET A 213 -18.76 -4.31 -29.45
CA MET A 213 -17.79 -5.17 -30.13
C MET A 213 -18.43 -6.11 -31.17
N SER A 214 -19.71 -6.48 -30.98
CA SER A 214 -20.47 -7.35 -31.91
C SER A 214 -20.97 -6.62 -33.16
N MET A 215 -21.01 -5.28 -33.16
CA MET A 215 -21.48 -4.49 -34.31
C MET A 215 -20.32 -4.07 -35.23
N ASN A 216 -19.11 -3.89 -34.68
CA ASN A 216 -17.95 -3.41 -35.44
C ASN A 216 -17.26 -4.46 -36.33
N THR A 217 -17.70 -5.72 -36.32
CA THR A 217 -17.18 -6.72 -37.26
C THR A 217 -17.78 -6.59 -38.67
N ASN A 218 -18.91 -5.89 -38.85
CA ASN A 218 -19.65 -5.89 -40.12
C ASN A 218 -20.04 -4.50 -40.70
N ALA A 219 -19.63 -3.38 -40.11
CA ALA A 219 -19.97 -2.06 -40.67
C ALA A 219 -18.79 -1.08 -40.62
N ARG A 220 -18.30 -0.76 -41.82
CA ARG A 220 -17.49 0.42 -42.10
C ARG A 220 -18.46 1.60 -42.19
N GLU A 221 -18.80 2.25 -41.08
CA GLU A 221 -19.26 3.66 -41.07
C GLU A 221 -19.44 4.25 -39.66
N GLU A 222 -19.01 5.52 -39.56
CA GLU A 222 -19.28 6.55 -38.55
C GLU A 222 -18.78 6.38 -37.10
N ASN A 223 -17.61 6.97 -36.83
CA ASN A 223 -17.27 7.94 -35.74
C ASN A 223 -18.02 7.90 -34.39
N HIS A 224 -18.54 6.77 -33.93
CA HIS A 224 -18.95 6.61 -32.55
C HIS A 224 -17.72 6.28 -31.70
N ALA A 225 -17.12 7.35 -31.19
CA ALA A 225 -16.23 7.37 -30.03
C ALA A 225 -16.50 6.19 -29.08
N MET A 226 -15.68 5.13 -29.08
CA MET A 226 -15.85 4.02 -28.15
C MET A 226 -15.72 4.57 -26.73
N GLU A 227 -16.83 4.63 -26.00
CA GLU A 227 -16.84 5.21 -24.65
C GLU A 227 -16.25 4.21 -23.66
N HIS A 228 -15.17 4.60 -22.98
CA HIS A 228 -14.55 3.79 -21.92
C HIS A 228 -14.99 4.31 -20.55
N PHE A 229 -15.59 3.44 -19.74
CA PHE A 229 -15.98 3.75 -18.37
C PHE A 229 -14.81 3.46 -17.41
N VAL A 230 -14.44 4.44 -16.59
CA VAL A 230 -13.38 4.32 -15.58
C VAL A 230 -13.96 3.91 -14.24
N LEU A 231 -13.41 2.85 -13.65
CA LEU A 231 -13.85 2.20 -12.41
C LEU A 231 -12.65 2.00 -11.48
N GLY A 232 -12.89 1.82 -10.18
CA GLY A 232 -11.86 1.30 -9.28
C GLY A 232 -11.51 -0.15 -9.62
N ILE A 233 -10.25 -0.55 -9.47
CA ILE A 233 -9.76 -1.89 -9.81
C ILE A 233 -10.52 -3.00 -9.07
N TYR A 234 -10.94 -2.74 -7.83
CA TYR A 234 -11.72 -3.69 -7.03
C TYR A 234 -13.16 -3.90 -7.54
N ASP A 235 -13.69 -2.94 -8.31
CA ASP A 235 -15.01 -3.03 -8.93
C ASP A 235 -14.98 -3.73 -10.30
N LEU A 236 -13.79 -3.99 -10.86
CA LEU A 236 -13.63 -4.67 -12.15
C LEU A 236 -14.28 -6.07 -12.15
N ILE A 237 -14.07 -6.86 -11.09
CA ILE A 237 -14.65 -8.21 -10.98
C ILE A 237 -16.18 -8.14 -11.05
N ARG A 238 -16.78 -7.12 -10.41
CA ARG A 238 -18.23 -6.91 -10.42
C ARG A 238 -18.73 -6.40 -11.77
N ALA A 239 -17.91 -5.63 -12.48
CA ALA A 239 -18.20 -5.11 -13.81
C ALA A 239 -18.18 -6.20 -14.90
N ILE A 240 -17.35 -7.23 -14.75
CA ILE A 240 -17.26 -8.34 -15.71
C ILE A 240 -18.25 -9.46 -15.37
N MET A 241 -18.69 -9.58 -14.11
CA MET A 241 -19.65 -10.61 -13.71
C MET A 241 -20.96 -10.54 -14.53
N PRO A 242 -21.56 -11.70 -14.88
CA PRO A 242 -22.83 -11.76 -15.58
C PRO A 242 -23.92 -10.97 -14.87
N VAL A 243 -24.80 -10.34 -15.64
CA VAL A 243 -25.89 -9.47 -15.15
C VAL A 243 -26.69 -10.13 -14.03
N LEU A 244 -27.04 -11.42 -14.18
CA LEU A 244 -27.82 -12.16 -13.19
C LEU A 244 -27.15 -12.30 -11.81
N ARG A 245 -25.81 -12.15 -11.72
CA ARG A 245 -25.05 -12.28 -10.46
C ARG A 245 -24.65 -10.94 -9.86
N ARG A 246 -24.97 -9.81 -10.52
CA ARG A 246 -24.59 -8.46 -10.09
C ARG A 246 -25.60 -7.92 -9.07
N ARG A 247 -25.32 -8.14 -7.77
CA ARG A 247 -26.16 -7.62 -6.66
C ARG A 247 -26.07 -6.11 -6.47
N ARG A 248 -24.94 -5.49 -6.83
CA ARG A 248 -24.73 -4.04 -6.75
C ARG A 248 -23.96 -3.58 -7.98
N PRO A 249 -24.45 -2.58 -8.73
CA PRO A 249 -23.74 -2.08 -9.89
C PRO A 249 -22.49 -1.31 -9.44
N PRO A 250 -21.33 -1.52 -10.10
CA PRO A 250 -20.10 -0.83 -9.77
C PRO A 250 -20.22 0.67 -10.06
N ARG A 251 -19.53 1.50 -9.28
CA ARG A 251 -19.58 2.97 -9.40
C ARG A 251 -18.63 3.45 -10.48
N VAL A 252 -19.11 4.35 -11.33
CA VAL A 252 -18.34 4.96 -12.40
C VAL A 252 -17.69 6.23 -11.87
N HIS A 253 -16.37 6.35 -12.03
CA HIS A 253 -15.62 7.56 -11.66
C HIS A 253 -15.65 8.60 -12.79
N GLY A 254 -15.70 8.14 -14.04
CA GLY A 254 -15.85 9.00 -15.21
C GLY A 254 -15.85 8.20 -16.49
N THR A 255 -16.00 8.89 -17.60
CA THR A 255 -15.92 8.32 -18.94
C THR A 255 -14.79 8.97 -19.73
N ILE A 256 -14.10 8.17 -20.52
CA ILE A 256 -13.09 8.64 -21.46
C ILE A 256 -13.73 8.59 -22.84
N GLN A 257 -13.78 9.76 -23.47
CA GLN A 257 -14.21 9.92 -24.85
C GLN A 257 -13.14 10.75 -25.59
N HIS A 258 -12.54 10.22 -26.65
CA HIS A 258 -11.50 10.90 -27.42
C HIS A 258 -10.33 11.43 -26.56
N ASN A 259 -9.84 10.60 -25.63
CA ASN A 259 -8.81 10.95 -24.64
C ASN A 259 -9.18 12.07 -23.64
N ALA A 260 -10.39 12.65 -23.71
CA ALA A 260 -10.88 13.60 -22.71
C ALA A 260 -11.59 12.84 -21.59
N PHE A 261 -11.21 13.13 -20.34
CA PHE A 261 -11.89 12.56 -19.19
C PHE A 261 -13.05 13.43 -18.72
N LEU A 262 -14.24 12.83 -18.65
CA LEU A 262 -15.44 13.44 -18.12
C LEU A 262 -15.74 12.82 -16.76
N SER A 263 -15.58 13.61 -15.69
CA SER A 263 -15.86 13.16 -14.33
C SER A 263 -17.36 12.86 -14.16
N ALA A 264 -17.68 11.67 -13.69
CA ALA A 264 -19.05 11.27 -13.41
C ALA A 264 -19.45 11.74 -12.00
N LYS A 265 -20.74 12.07 -11.82
CA LYS A 265 -21.27 12.32 -10.48
C LYS A 265 -21.15 11.04 -9.64
N SER A 266 -20.94 11.20 -8.33
CA SER A 266 -20.71 10.09 -7.40
C SER A 266 -21.84 9.04 -7.35
N THR A 267 -23.03 9.36 -7.86
CA THR A 267 -24.20 8.49 -7.94
C THR A 267 -24.28 7.66 -9.22
N VAL A 268 -23.40 7.89 -10.20
CA VAL A 268 -23.45 7.19 -11.49
C VAL A 268 -22.87 5.77 -11.32
N THR A 269 -23.66 4.78 -11.72
CA THR A 269 -23.27 3.38 -11.72
C THR A 269 -23.36 2.82 -13.12
N LEU A 270 -22.61 1.74 -13.40
CA LEU A 270 -22.76 1.04 -14.67
C LEU A 270 -24.20 0.53 -14.84
N ASP A 271 -24.66 0.57 -16.09
CA ASP A 271 -25.95 0.00 -16.46
C ASP A 271 -26.00 -1.49 -16.04
N ALA A 272 -26.98 -1.83 -15.21
CA ALA A 272 -27.12 -3.18 -14.68
C ALA A 272 -27.46 -4.19 -15.79
N THR A 273 -28.06 -3.73 -16.89
CA THR A 273 -28.56 -4.59 -17.97
C THR A 273 -27.49 -4.95 -18.99
N ARG A 274 -26.37 -4.21 -19.01
CA ARG A 274 -25.31 -4.38 -20.00
C ARG A 274 -24.17 -5.24 -19.47
N THR A 275 -23.63 -6.06 -20.35
CA THR A 275 -22.38 -6.78 -20.15
C THR A 275 -21.21 -5.88 -20.55
N PHE A 276 -20.17 -5.88 -19.72
CA PHE A 276 -18.97 -5.06 -19.94
C PHE A 276 -17.76 -5.97 -20.07
N VAL A 277 -16.84 -5.55 -20.94
CA VAL A 277 -15.57 -6.24 -21.15
C VAL A 277 -14.44 -5.33 -20.70
N TYR A 278 -13.40 -5.94 -20.14
CA TYR A 278 -12.18 -5.24 -19.78
C TYR A 278 -11.54 -4.59 -21.02
N SER A 279 -11.25 -3.30 -20.92
CA SER A 279 -10.49 -2.56 -21.91
C SER A 279 -9.06 -2.36 -21.41
N ARG A 280 -8.08 -2.47 -22.31
CA ARG A 280 -6.70 -2.03 -22.01
C ARG A 280 -6.61 -0.51 -21.80
N GLY A 281 -7.68 0.22 -22.12
CA GLY A 281 -7.86 1.63 -21.85
C GLY A 281 -7.31 2.55 -22.92
N GLU A 282 -7.72 3.81 -22.85
CA GLU A 282 -7.22 4.93 -23.64
C GLU A 282 -6.46 5.92 -22.75
N CYS A 283 -5.64 6.75 -23.38
CA CYS A 283 -4.94 7.81 -22.65
C CYS A 283 -5.97 8.82 -22.12
N CYS A 284 -5.80 9.34 -20.90
CA CYS A 284 -6.75 10.28 -20.33
C CYS A 284 -6.10 11.61 -19.92
N GLY A 285 -6.77 12.71 -20.30
CA GLY A 285 -6.35 14.10 -20.16
C GLY A 285 -7.45 14.96 -19.60
#